data_AF-A0A6J0SMM5-F1
#
_entry.id   AF-A0A6J0SMM5-F1
#
_cell.length_a   1.000
_cell.length_b   1.000
_cell.length_c   1.000
_cell.angle_alpha   90.00
_cell.angle_beta   90.00
_cell.angle_gamma   90.00
#
_symmetry.space_group_name_H-M   'P 1'
#
loop_
_entity.id
_entity.type
_entity.pdbx_description
1 polymer ?
#
loop_
_entity_poly.entity_id
_entity_poly.type
_entity_poly.pdbx_seq_one_letter_code
_entity_poly.pdbx_strand_id
1 'polypeptide(L)'
;MQMMNKVFGGTVHKKDVREDGVFSITVDNTCSLFRGLQKEEIVLLTHGDSVDKVADGFKVVAQSGNVIAAIANESKKLYGAQFHPEVSLTVNGKVMLKNFLYDIAGCSGTFTVQNRELECIREIKEKVGSSKVLVLLSGGVDSTVCTALLNRALNRDQVIAVHIDNGFMRKRESQSVEEALKKLGIQVKVVNAAHWFYNGTTTLPISEEDRTPRKRISKTLNMTTSPEEKRKIIGDTFVKIANEVIGEMNLKPEEVFLAQGTLRPDLIESASLVASGKAEVIKTHHNDTELIRKLREEGKVIEPLKDFHKDEVRILGRELGLPEELVSRHPFPGPGLAIRVICAEEPYVCKDFPETNNILKILADFSASVKKPHTLLQRVKACTTEEDQEKLMQITSLHSLNAFLLPIKTVGVQGDCRSYSYVCGISSKDAPHWESLMFLARLIPRMCHNINRVVYVFGPPVKEPPTDVTPTFLTTGVLSTLRQADFEAHNILRESGYSGKISQMPIILTPLHFDRDPLQKQPSCQRSVVIRTFITSDFMTGIAATPGNEIPEEVVLKMVTEIKKIPGISRVMYDLTSKPPGTTEWE
;
A
#
# COMPACT_ATOMS: atom_id res chain seq x y z
N MET A 1 -12.42 27.29 -10.36
CA MET A 1 -13.35 28.10 -11.19
C MET A 1 -14.38 28.88 -10.37
N GLN A 2 -15.18 28.22 -9.53
CA GLN A 2 -16.31 28.86 -8.81
C GLN A 2 -15.94 30.11 -8.01
N MET A 3 -14.85 30.05 -7.22
CA MET A 3 -14.35 31.21 -6.48
C MET A 3 -14.00 32.38 -7.39
N MET A 4 -13.33 32.12 -8.52
CA MET A 4 -12.97 33.14 -9.50
C MET A 4 -14.21 33.82 -10.05
N ASN A 5 -15.22 33.05 -10.48
CA ASN A 5 -16.46 33.62 -11.00
C ASN A 5 -17.17 34.49 -9.96
N LYS A 6 -17.27 34.03 -8.71
CA LYS A 6 -17.92 34.77 -7.62
C LYS A 6 -17.19 36.07 -7.27
N VAL A 7 -15.86 36.06 -7.20
CA VAL A 7 -15.03 37.24 -6.89
C VAL A 7 -15.21 38.34 -7.92
N PHE A 8 -15.42 38.00 -9.20
CA PHE A 8 -15.64 38.95 -10.28
C PHE A 8 -17.14 39.24 -10.57
N GLY A 9 -18.04 38.90 -9.65
CA GLY A 9 -19.46 39.30 -9.72
C GLY A 9 -20.38 38.37 -10.51
N GLY A 10 -19.93 37.16 -10.86
CA GLY A 10 -20.78 36.11 -11.43
C GLY A 10 -21.59 35.35 -10.37
N THR A 11 -22.60 34.58 -10.79
CA THR A 11 -23.46 33.78 -9.92
C THR A 11 -23.14 32.28 -10.03
N VAL A 12 -23.34 31.56 -8.93
CA VAL A 12 -23.14 30.11 -8.82
C VAL A 12 -24.40 29.52 -8.19
N HIS A 13 -24.96 28.48 -8.81
CA HIS A 13 -26.12 27.77 -8.30
C HIS A 13 -25.77 26.33 -7.98
N LYS A 14 -26.30 25.85 -6.86
CA LYS A 14 -26.28 24.43 -6.49
C LYS A 14 -27.34 23.70 -7.30
N LYS A 15 -26.95 22.69 -8.06
CA LYS A 15 -27.89 21.86 -8.85
C LYS A 15 -28.30 20.62 -8.07
N ASP A 16 -29.53 20.16 -8.29
CA ASP A 16 -30.06 18.93 -7.67
C ASP A 16 -29.41 17.66 -8.22
N VAL A 17 -28.87 17.73 -9.44
CA VAL A 17 -28.15 16.65 -10.11
C VAL A 17 -26.66 16.92 -10.04
N ARG A 18 -25.93 16.01 -9.40
CA ARG A 18 -24.47 16.05 -9.28
C ARG A 18 -23.86 15.27 -10.45
N GLU A 19 -23.19 15.97 -11.36
CA GLU A 19 -22.42 15.33 -12.43
C GLU A 19 -21.00 15.09 -11.93
N ASP A 20 -20.80 13.89 -11.38
CA ASP A 20 -19.49 13.36 -11.02
C ASP A 20 -19.18 12.19 -11.95
N GLY A 21 -18.27 12.39 -12.89
CA GLY A 21 -17.97 11.36 -13.88
C GLY A 21 -17.11 11.85 -15.04
N VAL A 22 -16.82 10.93 -15.95
CA VAL A 22 -16.05 11.21 -17.16
C VAL A 22 -17.02 11.56 -18.29
N PHE A 23 -16.92 12.77 -18.82
CA PHE A 23 -17.80 13.29 -19.85
C PHE A 23 -16.99 13.85 -21.03
N SER A 24 -17.61 13.84 -22.22
CA SER A 24 -17.11 14.59 -23.36
C SER A 24 -17.61 16.03 -23.29
N ILE A 25 -16.71 17.00 -23.39
CA ILE A 25 -17.03 18.43 -23.36
C ILE A 25 -16.56 19.11 -24.65
N THR A 26 -17.23 20.20 -25.01
CA THR A 26 -16.83 21.06 -26.13
C THR A 26 -15.95 22.19 -25.62
N VAL A 27 -14.76 22.37 -26.18
CA VAL A 27 -13.79 23.41 -25.81
C VAL A 27 -13.57 24.42 -26.94
N ASP A 28 -13.25 25.66 -26.59
CA ASP A 28 -12.86 26.73 -27.51
C ASP A 28 -11.34 26.72 -27.73
N ASN A 29 -10.89 26.19 -28.87
CA ASN A 29 -9.47 26.08 -29.21
C ASN A 29 -8.76 27.43 -29.44
N THR A 30 -9.51 28.53 -29.53
CA THR A 30 -8.91 29.88 -29.60
C THR A 30 -8.44 30.38 -28.24
N CYS A 31 -8.96 29.80 -27.14
CA CYS A 31 -8.52 30.07 -25.79
C CYS A 31 -7.07 29.61 -25.60
N SER A 32 -6.25 30.45 -24.97
CA SER A 32 -4.84 30.14 -24.70
C SER A 32 -4.67 28.84 -23.92
N LEU A 33 -5.63 28.49 -23.05
CA LEU A 33 -5.59 27.26 -22.25
C LEU A 33 -5.80 25.99 -23.09
N PHE A 34 -6.59 26.06 -24.16
CA PHE A 34 -7.00 24.91 -24.99
C PHE A 34 -6.36 24.86 -26.37
N ARG A 35 -5.28 25.62 -26.56
CA ARG A 35 -4.51 25.62 -27.79
C ARG A 35 -3.91 24.22 -28.05
N GLY A 36 -4.04 23.74 -29.28
CA GLY A 36 -3.52 22.44 -29.71
C GLY A 36 -4.38 21.23 -29.31
N LEU A 37 -5.56 21.46 -28.73
CA LEU A 37 -6.56 20.43 -28.43
C LEU A 37 -7.58 20.28 -29.56
N GLN A 38 -8.39 19.23 -29.49
CA GLN A 38 -9.56 19.09 -30.36
C GLN A 38 -10.73 19.90 -29.80
N LYS A 39 -11.81 20.05 -30.57
CA LYS A 39 -13.04 20.72 -30.08
C LYS A 39 -13.76 19.89 -29.03
N GLU A 40 -13.67 18.57 -29.11
CA GLU A 40 -14.25 17.66 -28.13
C GLU A 40 -13.14 17.03 -27.29
N GLU A 41 -13.28 17.10 -25.98
CA GLU A 41 -12.28 16.63 -25.02
C GLU A 41 -12.94 15.82 -23.91
N ILE A 42 -12.30 14.71 -23.52
CA ILE A 42 -12.79 13.85 -22.45
C ILE A 42 -12.17 14.32 -21.13
N VAL A 43 -13.03 14.69 -20.18
CA VAL A 43 -12.62 15.27 -18.89
C VAL A 43 -13.35 14.62 -17.72
N LEU A 44 -12.74 14.66 -16.54
CA LEU A 44 -13.40 14.33 -15.28
C LEU A 44 -14.07 15.58 -14.70
N LEU A 45 -15.40 15.67 -14.82
CA LEU A 45 -16.20 16.67 -14.12
C LEU A 45 -16.50 16.18 -12.70
N THR A 46 -16.29 17.05 -11.71
CA THR A 46 -16.74 16.79 -10.35
C THR A 46 -17.32 18.07 -9.77
N HIS A 47 -18.64 18.15 -9.66
CA HIS A 47 -19.27 19.31 -9.03
C HIS A 47 -20.75 19.08 -8.69
N GLY A 48 -21.16 19.65 -7.55
CA GLY A 48 -22.56 19.90 -7.20
C GLY A 48 -23.03 21.33 -7.49
N ASP A 49 -22.09 22.26 -7.70
CA ASP A 49 -22.36 23.67 -7.97
C ASP A 49 -21.90 24.03 -9.39
N SER A 50 -22.75 24.73 -10.15
CA SER A 50 -22.47 25.18 -11.52
C SER A 50 -22.53 26.70 -11.65
N VAL A 51 -21.66 27.27 -12.48
CA VAL A 51 -21.73 28.70 -12.84
C VAL A 51 -23.01 28.93 -13.66
N ASP A 52 -23.77 29.95 -13.29
CA ASP A 52 -24.97 30.38 -14.01
C ASP A 52 -24.69 31.65 -14.81
N LYS A 53 -24.56 32.79 -14.12
CA LYS A 53 -24.05 34.02 -14.73
C LYS A 53 -22.52 34.04 -14.66
N VAL A 54 -21.90 34.08 -15.83
CA VAL A 54 -20.45 34.31 -15.96
C VAL A 54 -20.12 35.75 -15.60
N ALA A 55 -19.05 35.94 -14.84
CA ALA A 55 -18.54 37.24 -14.45
C ALA A 55 -18.22 38.14 -15.66
N ASP A 56 -18.45 39.45 -15.51
CA ASP A 56 -18.18 40.40 -16.59
C ASP A 56 -16.69 40.41 -16.96
N GLY A 57 -16.42 40.40 -18.26
CA GLY A 57 -15.06 40.29 -18.81
C GLY A 57 -14.49 38.87 -18.86
N PHE A 58 -15.23 37.86 -18.43
CA PHE A 58 -14.91 36.45 -18.69
C PHE A 58 -15.74 35.92 -19.88
N LYS A 59 -15.12 35.09 -20.71
CA LYS A 59 -15.75 34.36 -21.80
C LYS A 59 -15.91 32.89 -21.40
N VAL A 60 -17.02 32.27 -21.77
CA VAL A 60 -17.16 30.80 -21.72
C VAL A 60 -16.26 30.19 -22.78
N VAL A 61 -15.37 29.29 -22.36
CA VAL A 61 -14.38 28.64 -23.22
C VAL A 61 -14.46 27.11 -23.20
N ALA A 62 -15.36 26.54 -22.39
CA ALA A 62 -15.76 25.14 -22.54
C ALA A 62 -17.18 24.89 -21.99
N GLN A 63 -17.89 23.92 -22.56
CA GLN A 63 -19.26 23.55 -22.19
C GLN A 63 -19.46 22.03 -22.23
N SER A 64 -20.25 21.51 -21.28
CA SER A 64 -20.76 20.13 -21.23
C SER A 64 -22.28 20.18 -21.34
N GLY A 65 -22.83 20.03 -22.55
CA GLY A 65 -24.24 20.33 -22.80
C GLY A 65 -24.60 21.76 -22.38
N ASN A 66 -25.44 21.90 -21.35
CA ASN A 66 -25.85 23.21 -20.80
C ASN A 66 -24.96 23.70 -19.64
N VAL A 67 -23.96 22.92 -19.23
CA VAL A 67 -23.08 23.25 -18.09
C VAL A 67 -21.85 24.00 -18.60
N ILE A 68 -21.54 25.13 -17.95
CA ILE A 68 -20.31 25.89 -18.22
C ILE A 68 -19.13 25.15 -17.61
N ALA A 69 -18.30 24.56 -18.46
CA ALA A 69 -17.17 23.72 -18.04
C ALA A 69 -15.86 24.49 -17.90
N ALA A 70 -15.70 25.64 -18.55
CA ALA A 70 -14.57 26.54 -18.34
C ALA A 70 -14.86 28.00 -18.71
N ILE A 71 -14.19 28.92 -18.02
CA ILE A 71 -14.23 30.38 -18.26
C ILE A 71 -12.82 30.94 -18.37
N ALA A 72 -12.63 31.99 -19.17
CA ALA A 72 -11.34 32.64 -19.35
C ALA A 72 -11.47 34.16 -19.49
N ASN A 73 -10.50 34.88 -18.96
CA ASN A 73 -10.23 36.28 -19.23
C ASN A 73 -8.79 36.40 -19.74
N GLU A 74 -8.64 36.50 -21.06
CA GLU A 74 -7.33 36.50 -21.74
C GLU A 74 -6.50 37.74 -21.39
N SER A 75 -7.13 38.91 -21.20
CA SER A 75 -6.39 40.14 -20.89
C SER A 75 -5.77 40.13 -19.49
N LYS A 76 -6.45 39.51 -18.52
CA LYS A 76 -5.94 39.32 -17.15
C LYS A 76 -5.22 37.98 -16.94
N LYS A 77 -5.16 37.12 -17.96
CA LYS A 77 -4.64 35.75 -17.88
C LYS A 77 -5.27 34.93 -16.75
N LEU A 78 -6.59 35.04 -16.56
CA LEU A 78 -7.33 34.30 -15.54
C LEU A 78 -8.16 33.20 -16.21
N TYR A 79 -7.93 31.95 -15.79
CA TYR A 79 -8.58 30.78 -16.38
C TYR A 79 -9.18 29.90 -15.29
N GLY A 80 -10.42 29.45 -15.50
CA GLY A 80 -11.11 28.54 -14.61
C GLY A 80 -11.64 27.34 -15.37
N ALA A 81 -11.34 26.14 -14.91
CA ALA A 81 -11.98 24.90 -15.35
C ALA A 81 -12.85 24.31 -14.23
N GLN A 82 -13.95 23.67 -14.61
CA GLN A 82 -14.90 22.99 -13.74
C GLN A 82 -14.63 21.47 -13.63
N PHE A 83 -13.65 21.01 -14.37
CA PHE A 83 -13.11 19.65 -14.36
C PHE A 83 -11.66 19.67 -13.84
N HIS A 84 -11.11 18.47 -13.61
CA HIS A 84 -9.77 18.27 -13.07
C HIS A 84 -8.76 17.95 -14.19
N PRO A 85 -7.94 18.90 -14.68
CA PRO A 85 -6.91 18.62 -15.68
C PRO A 85 -5.70 17.85 -15.13
N GLU A 86 -5.57 17.71 -13.81
CA GLU A 86 -4.46 17.03 -13.13
C GLU A 86 -4.61 15.51 -13.07
N VAL A 87 -5.82 14.98 -13.24
CA VAL A 87 -6.09 13.54 -13.15
C VAL A 87 -5.92 12.83 -14.50
N SER A 88 -5.52 11.56 -14.46
CA SER A 88 -5.36 10.74 -15.66
C SER A 88 -6.67 10.47 -16.42
N LEU A 89 -7.83 10.65 -15.77
CA LEU A 89 -9.15 10.51 -16.38
C LEU A 89 -9.48 11.67 -17.34
N THR A 90 -8.76 12.79 -17.23
CA THR A 90 -8.82 13.88 -18.22
C THR A 90 -7.70 13.68 -19.24
N VAL A 91 -8.06 13.10 -20.39
CA VAL A 91 -7.10 12.51 -21.36
C VAL A 91 -6.00 13.49 -21.76
N ASN A 92 -6.37 14.73 -22.10
CA ASN A 92 -5.43 15.78 -22.52
C ASN A 92 -5.16 16.83 -21.43
N GLY A 93 -5.41 16.50 -20.16
CA GLY A 93 -5.22 17.43 -19.03
C GLY A 93 -3.79 17.92 -18.89
N LYS A 94 -2.79 17.06 -19.18
CA LYS A 94 -1.37 17.45 -19.22
C LYS A 94 -1.07 18.55 -20.23
N VAL A 95 -1.74 18.55 -21.39
CA VAL A 95 -1.55 19.60 -22.41
C VAL A 95 -2.14 20.91 -21.92
N MET A 96 -3.32 20.88 -21.28
CA MET A 96 -3.95 22.07 -20.68
C MET A 96 -3.05 22.70 -19.60
N LEU A 97 -2.49 21.88 -18.70
CA LEU A 97 -1.55 22.34 -17.69
C LEU A 97 -0.25 22.87 -18.32
N LYS A 98 0.25 22.24 -19.38
CA LYS A 98 1.42 22.72 -20.13
C LYS A 98 1.17 24.11 -20.72
N ASN A 99 0.04 24.30 -21.39
CA ASN A 99 -0.34 25.61 -21.96
C ASN A 99 -0.38 26.68 -20.86
N PHE A 100 -0.96 26.37 -19.70
CA PHE A 100 -0.99 27.29 -18.57
C PHE A 100 0.41 27.64 -18.03
N LEU A 101 1.26 26.64 -17.79
CA LEU A 101 2.57 26.87 -17.20
C LEU A 101 3.54 27.55 -18.16
N TYR A 102 3.60 27.12 -19.42
CA TYR A 102 4.60 27.59 -20.38
C TYR A 102 4.10 28.80 -21.18
N ASP A 103 2.97 28.67 -21.87
CA ASP A 103 2.53 29.71 -22.81
C ASP A 103 1.91 30.92 -22.08
N ILE A 104 1.19 30.67 -20.98
CA ILE A 104 0.45 31.71 -20.26
C ILE A 104 1.31 32.32 -19.15
N ALA A 105 1.83 31.49 -18.24
CA ALA A 105 2.62 31.91 -17.08
C ALA A 105 4.11 32.15 -17.40
N GLY A 106 4.62 31.65 -18.53
CA GLY A 106 6.00 31.88 -18.94
C GLY A 106 7.05 31.11 -18.13
N CYS A 107 6.68 29.98 -17.52
CA CYS A 107 7.62 29.13 -16.81
C CYS A 107 8.64 28.51 -17.78
N SER A 108 9.91 28.45 -17.37
CA SER A 108 11.03 27.96 -18.19
C SER A 108 11.28 26.45 -18.08
N GLY A 109 10.54 25.74 -17.23
CA GLY A 109 10.70 24.29 -17.05
C GLY A 109 11.99 23.86 -16.32
N THR A 110 12.60 24.75 -15.53
CA THR A 110 13.86 24.48 -14.82
C THR A 110 13.71 23.56 -13.60
N PHE A 111 12.50 23.26 -13.17
CA PHE A 111 12.22 22.38 -12.02
C PHE A 111 12.34 20.88 -12.40
N THR A 112 13.53 20.48 -12.87
CA THR A 112 13.87 19.10 -13.23
C THR A 112 14.47 18.35 -12.04
N VAL A 113 14.46 17.02 -12.09
CA VAL A 113 15.06 16.17 -11.04
C VAL A 113 16.56 16.47 -10.90
N GLN A 114 17.26 16.70 -12.01
CA GLN A 114 18.69 17.01 -12.02
C GLN A 114 19.00 18.35 -11.34
N ASN A 115 18.23 19.41 -11.65
CA ASN A 115 18.45 20.71 -11.01
C ASN A 115 18.10 20.66 -9.51
N ARG A 116 17.08 19.88 -9.15
CA ARG A 116 16.71 19.65 -7.74
C ARG A 116 17.71 18.80 -6.98
N GLU A 117 18.35 17.83 -7.64
CA GLU A 117 19.49 17.10 -7.06
C GLU A 117 20.62 18.08 -6.72
N LEU A 118 21.01 18.94 -7.66
CA LEU A 118 22.08 19.92 -7.46
C LEU A 118 21.76 20.89 -6.32
N GLU A 119 20.53 21.38 -6.27
CA GLU A 119 20.06 22.26 -5.19
C GLU A 119 20.03 21.53 -3.85
N CYS A 120 19.54 20.29 -3.80
CA CYS A 120 19.55 19.47 -2.60
C CYS A 120 20.99 19.21 -2.11
N ILE A 121 21.93 18.91 -3.01
CA ILE A 121 23.35 18.77 -2.67
C ILE A 121 23.90 20.07 -2.05
N ARG A 122 23.52 21.23 -2.59
CA ARG A 122 23.93 22.55 -2.09
C ARG A 122 23.39 22.77 -0.67
N GLU A 123 22.09 22.53 -0.45
CA GLU A 123 21.45 22.63 0.85
C GLU A 123 22.05 21.69 1.90
N ILE A 124 22.33 20.43 1.52
CA ILE A 124 22.99 19.46 2.40
C ILE A 124 24.35 19.99 2.85
N LYS A 125 25.18 20.47 1.91
CA LYS A 125 26.51 21.02 2.23
C LYS A 125 26.43 22.23 3.15
N GLU A 126 25.50 23.14 2.87
CA GLU A 126 25.30 24.36 3.66
C GLU A 126 24.85 24.05 5.09
N LYS A 127 23.93 23.08 5.25
CA LYS A 127 23.38 22.71 6.56
C LYS A 127 24.33 21.85 7.40
N VAL A 128 25.05 20.91 6.76
CA VAL A 128 25.91 19.94 7.45
C VAL A 128 27.31 20.49 7.72
N GLY A 129 27.86 21.30 6.80
CA GLY A 129 29.24 21.79 6.91
C GLY A 129 30.25 20.64 7.02
N SER A 130 31.07 20.67 8.06
CA SER A 130 32.09 19.64 8.37
C SER A 130 31.61 18.55 9.33
N SER A 131 30.37 18.63 9.83
CA SER A 131 29.81 17.65 10.78
C SER A 131 29.62 16.29 10.12
N LYS A 132 29.53 15.24 10.94
CA LYS A 132 29.22 13.89 10.45
C LYS A 132 27.72 13.73 10.29
N VAL A 133 27.32 12.89 9.33
CA VAL A 133 25.93 12.54 9.08
C VAL A 133 25.76 11.04 9.24
N LEU A 134 24.95 10.66 10.23
CA LEU A 134 24.51 9.30 10.43
C LEU A 134 23.25 9.05 9.61
N VAL A 135 23.23 7.96 8.85
CA VAL A 135 22.02 7.48 8.17
C VAL A 135 21.72 6.04 8.58
N LEU A 136 20.49 5.81 9.04
CA LEU A 136 19.99 4.48 9.39
C LEU A 136 19.40 3.85 8.13
N LEU A 137 20.17 2.97 7.49
CA LEU A 137 19.83 2.30 6.25
C LEU A 137 18.86 1.13 6.54
N SER A 138 17.61 1.24 6.09
CA SER A 138 16.63 0.15 6.23
C SER A 138 16.74 -0.91 5.13
N GLY A 139 17.43 -0.61 4.03
CA GLY A 139 17.49 -1.44 2.83
C GLY A 139 16.38 -1.17 1.82
N GLY A 140 15.43 -0.29 2.16
CA GLY A 140 14.44 0.22 1.22
C GLY A 140 15.05 1.21 0.22
N VAL A 141 14.36 1.43 -0.90
CA VAL A 141 14.79 2.35 -1.97
C VAL A 141 15.11 3.74 -1.42
N ASP A 142 14.22 4.31 -0.61
CA ASP A 142 14.37 5.70 -0.14
C ASP A 142 15.59 5.87 0.77
N SER A 143 15.80 4.94 1.69
CA SER A 143 16.99 4.95 2.57
C SER A 143 18.29 4.76 1.78
N THR A 144 18.26 3.97 0.70
CA THR A 144 19.43 3.70 -0.14
C THR A 144 19.76 4.91 -1.02
N VAL A 145 18.74 5.54 -1.62
CA VAL A 145 18.89 6.77 -2.42
C VAL A 145 19.35 7.93 -1.52
N CYS A 146 18.79 8.08 -0.32
CA CYS A 146 19.23 9.07 0.65
C CYS A 146 20.72 8.88 1.01
N THR A 147 21.14 7.65 1.27
CA THR A 147 22.55 7.33 1.56
C THR A 147 23.47 7.66 0.38
N ALA A 148 23.06 7.32 -0.84
CA ALA A 148 23.82 7.64 -2.05
C ALA A 148 23.93 9.16 -2.29
N LEU A 149 22.83 9.89 -2.08
CA LEU A 149 22.77 11.35 -2.21
C LEU A 149 23.69 12.05 -1.19
N LEU A 150 23.68 11.60 0.06
CA LEU A 150 24.58 12.14 1.10
C LEU A 150 26.04 11.91 0.74
N ASN A 151 26.40 10.72 0.24
CA ASN A 151 27.77 10.43 -0.18
C ASN A 151 28.18 11.20 -1.45
N ARG A 152 27.23 11.55 -2.31
CA ARG A 152 27.47 12.44 -3.47
C ARG A 152 27.69 13.90 -3.05
N ALA A 153 27.03 14.32 -1.97
CA ALA A 153 27.08 15.67 -1.44
C ALA A 153 28.28 15.91 -0.51
N LEU A 154 28.66 14.93 0.30
CA LEU A 154 29.63 15.08 1.39
C LEU A 154 30.89 14.23 1.17
N ASN A 155 31.90 14.42 2.02
CA ASN A 155 33.08 13.57 2.00
C ASN A 155 32.76 12.17 2.52
N ARG A 156 33.52 11.16 2.07
CA ARG A 156 33.33 9.75 2.47
C ARG A 156 33.38 9.56 3.98
N ASP A 157 34.26 10.27 4.68
CA ASP A 157 34.42 10.16 6.14
C ASP A 157 33.32 10.87 6.94
N GLN A 158 32.51 11.71 6.28
CA GLN A 158 31.37 12.38 6.92
C GLN A 158 30.13 11.49 6.95
N VAL A 159 29.97 10.57 5.99
CA VAL A 159 28.74 9.76 5.86
C VAL A 159 28.92 8.43 6.59
N ILE A 160 28.15 8.25 7.66
CA ILE A 160 28.12 7.01 8.44
C ILE A 160 26.81 6.29 8.13
N ALA A 161 26.88 5.25 7.30
CA ALA A 161 25.73 4.40 7.00
C ALA A 161 25.71 3.18 7.92
N VAL A 162 24.65 3.05 8.72
CA VAL A 162 24.42 1.88 9.59
C VAL A 162 23.20 1.11 9.10
N HIS A 163 23.39 -0.16 8.76
CA HIS A 163 22.30 -1.07 8.41
C HIS A 163 22.06 -2.06 9.56
N ILE A 164 20.89 -2.00 10.17
CA ILE A 164 20.49 -2.94 11.23
C ILE A 164 19.64 -4.04 10.59
N ASP A 165 20.20 -5.25 10.47
CA ASP A 165 19.44 -6.41 10.02
C ASP A 165 18.56 -6.91 11.18
N ASN A 166 17.25 -6.67 11.03
CA ASN A 166 16.25 -7.06 12.00
C ASN A 166 15.86 -8.55 11.93
N GLY A 167 16.40 -9.31 10.97
CA GLY A 167 16.11 -10.74 10.77
C GLY A 167 14.81 -11.02 10.01
N PHE A 168 14.11 -10.00 9.53
CA PHE A 168 12.86 -10.07 8.78
C PHE A 168 12.99 -9.55 7.34
N MET A 169 14.22 -9.39 6.84
CA MET A 169 14.50 -9.00 5.47
C MET A 169 14.28 -10.15 4.48
N ARG A 170 14.15 -9.83 3.18
CA ARG A 170 14.05 -10.85 2.13
C ARG A 170 15.40 -11.55 1.92
N LYS A 171 15.36 -12.68 1.22
CA LYS A 171 16.53 -13.54 0.99
C LYS A 171 17.66 -12.76 0.30
N ARG A 172 18.82 -12.66 0.97
CA ARG A 172 20.04 -11.96 0.50
C ARG A 172 19.85 -10.48 0.16
N GLU A 173 18.79 -9.86 0.66
CA GLU A 173 18.49 -8.47 0.29
C GLU A 173 19.49 -7.48 0.92
N SER A 174 19.75 -7.62 2.23
CA SER A 174 20.71 -6.77 2.95
C SER A 174 22.11 -6.84 2.34
N GLN A 175 22.56 -8.04 1.96
CA GLN A 175 23.85 -8.25 1.29
C GLN A 175 23.91 -7.55 -0.07
N SER A 176 22.85 -7.67 -0.88
CA SER A 176 22.77 -6.98 -2.18
C SER A 176 22.81 -5.45 -2.03
N VAL A 177 22.17 -4.90 -1.01
CA VAL A 177 22.20 -3.44 -0.74
C VAL A 177 23.60 -3.01 -0.31
N GLU A 178 24.23 -3.75 0.62
CA GLU A 178 25.61 -3.48 1.06
C GLU A 178 26.59 -3.52 -0.12
N GLU A 179 26.52 -4.55 -0.96
CA GLU A 179 27.38 -4.70 -2.13
C GLU A 179 27.18 -3.57 -3.15
N ALA A 180 25.92 -3.17 -3.39
CA ALA A 180 25.61 -2.07 -4.30
C ALA A 180 26.19 -0.73 -3.80
N LEU A 181 26.02 -0.44 -2.51
CA LEU A 181 26.55 0.78 -1.89
C LEU A 181 28.09 0.77 -1.82
N LYS A 182 28.70 -0.38 -1.53
CA LYS A 182 30.15 -0.55 -1.51
C LYS A 182 30.79 -0.34 -2.89
N LYS A 183 30.13 -0.79 -3.96
CA LYS A 183 30.55 -0.50 -5.36
C LYS A 183 30.54 0.99 -5.68
N LEU A 184 29.67 1.76 -5.05
CA LEU A 184 29.63 3.23 -5.14
C LEU A 184 30.64 3.93 -4.20
N GLY A 185 31.46 3.16 -3.48
CA GLY A 185 32.45 3.69 -2.54
C GLY A 185 31.87 4.09 -1.18
N ILE A 186 30.66 3.61 -0.84
CA ILE A 186 30.00 3.87 0.43
C ILE A 186 30.23 2.69 1.38
N GLN A 187 30.89 2.95 2.50
CA GLN A 187 31.08 1.95 3.54
C GLN A 187 29.83 1.85 4.41
N VAL A 188 29.29 0.64 4.57
CA VAL A 188 28.10 0.36 5.38
C VAL A 188 28.51 -0.47 6.59
N LYS A 189 28.17 -0.03 7.80
CA LYS A 189 28.27 -0.84 9.02
C LYS A 189 27.02 -1.70 9.15
N VAL A 190 27.15 -3.00 8.87
CA VAL A 190 26.05 -3.96 9.05
C VAL A 190 26.05 -4.47 10.50
N VAL A 191 24.90 -4.36 11.16
CA VAL A 191 24.66 -4.85 12.52
C VAL A 191 23.68 -6.01 12.44
N ASN A 192 24.19 -7.22 12.67
CA ASN A 192 23.39 -8.45 12.65
C ASN A 192 22.59 -8.58 13.96
N ALA A 193 21.39 -8.03 13.98
CA ALA A 193 20.56 -7.95 15.20
C ALA A 193 19.39 -8.94 15.22
N ALA A 194 19.28 -9.86 14.27
CA ALA A 194 18.16 -10.79 14.14
C ALA A 194 17.71 -11.43 15.48
N HIS A 195 18.65 -11.97 16.28
CA HIS A 195 18.33 -12.58 17.57
C HIS A 195 17.83 -11.58 18.63
N TRP A 196 18.30 -10.32 18.59
CA TRP A 196 17.79 -9.27 19.45
C TRP A 196 16.34 -8.94 19.13
N PHE A 197 15.99 -8.90 17.85
CA PHE A 197 14.60 -8.69 17.43
C PHE A 197 13.72 -9.89 17.75
N TYR A 198 14.15 -11.12 17.45
CA TYR A 198 13.36 -12.32 17.72
C TYR A 198 12.98 -12.47 19.20
N ASN A 199 13.88 -12.08 20.10
CA ASN A 199 13.66 -12.11 21.55
C ASN A 199 13.28 -10.73 22.13
N GLY A 200 13.00 -9.76 21.26
CA GLY A 200 12.67 -8.39 21.66
C GLY A 200 11.36 -8.34 22.43
N THR A 201 11.29 -7.42 23.39
CA THR A 201 10.11 -7.14 24.20
C THR A 201 9.89 -5.64 24.32
N THR A 202 8.65 -5.25 24.59
CA THR A 202 8.29 -3.86 24.86
C THR A 202 7.31 -3.75 26.02
N THR A 203 7.12 -2.53 26.48
CA THR A 203 6.12 -2.16 27.47
C THR A 203 4.83 -1.73 26.78
N LEU A 204 3.71 -2.33 27.16
CA LEU A 204 2.37 -2.06 26.64
C LEU A 204 1.46 -1.48 27.73
N PRO A 205 0.52 -0.57 27.39
CA PRO A 205 -0.54 -0.19 28.31
C PRO A 205 -1.47 -1.37 28.60
N ILE A 206 -1.98 -1.50 29.83
CA ILE A 206 -2.91 -2.57 30.20
C ILE A 206 -4.35 -2.28 29.70
N SER A 207 -4.73 -1.01 29.61
CA SER A 207 -5.99 -0.51 29.06
C SER A 207 -5.79 0.91 28.54
N GLU A 208 -6.41 1.26 27.40
CA GLU A 208 -6.44 2.64 26.90
C GLU A 208 -7.41 3.53 27.72
N GLU A 209 -8.31 2.94 28.50
CA GLU A 209 -9.35 3.64 29.28
C GLU A 209 -8.94 3.98 30.72
N ASP A 210 -7.78 3.50 31.19
CA ASP A 210 -7.33 3.69 32.57
C ASP A 210 -6.62 5.05 32.77
N ARG A 211 -7.12 5.87 33.71
CA ARG A 211 -6.54 7.17 34.11
C ARG A 211 -5.14 7.09 34.73
N THR A 212 -4.68 5.89 35.05
CA THR A 212 -3.31 5.59 35.50
C THR A 212 -2.81 4.38 34.73
N PRO A 213 -1.97 4.56 33.69
CA PRO A 213 -1.60 3.45 32.81
C PRO A 213 -0.64 2.52 33.55
N ARG A 214 -1.18 1.45 34.15
CA ARG A 214 -0.37 0.30 34.54
C ARG A 214 0.23 -0.29 33.26
N LYS A 215 1.52 -0.58 33.32
CA LYS A 215 2.33 -1.03 32.18
C LYS A 215 2.62 -2.52 32.33
N ARG A 216 2.39 -3.31 31.27
CA ARG A 216 2.78 -4.74 31.20
C ARG A 216 3.92 -4.94 30.21
N ILE A 217 4.74 -5.96 30.43
CA ILE A 217 5.76 -6.38 29.46
C ILE A 217 5.08 -7.28 28.42
N SER A 218 5.35 -7.04 27.14
CA SER A 218 4.85 -7.87 26.04
C SER A 218 5.46 -9.27 26.07
N LYS A 219 4.88 -10.20 25.31
CA LYS A 219 5.59 -11.43 24.93
C LYS A 219 6.83 -11.08 24.09
N THR A 220 7.75 -12.04 23.97
CA THR A 220 8.85 -11.96 23.01
C THR A 220 8.29 -11.96 21.59
N LEU A 221 8.94 -11.26 20.65
CA LEU A 221 8.45 -11.13 19.28
C LEU A 221 8.17 -12.48 18.60
N ASN A 222 9.02 -13.47 18.84
CA ASN A 222 8.87 -14.84 18.35
C ASN A 222 7.72 -15.64 18.98
N MET A 223 6.97 -15.06 19.91
CA MET A 223 5.76 -15.63 20.54
C MET A 223 4.53 -14.71 20.43
N THR A 224 4.66 -13.58 19.72
CA THR A 224 3.60 -12.57 19.58
C THR A 224 2.71 -12.87 18.38
N THR A 225 1.40 -12.86 18.60
CA THR A 225 0.38 -13.00 17.53
C THR A 225 -0.19 -11.65 17.10
N SER A 226 -0.32 -10.69 18.01
CA SER A 226 -0.89 -9.36 17.75
C SER A 226 0.01 -8.51 16.84
N PRO A 227 -0.48 -8.07 15.66
CA PRO A 227 0.28 -7.23 14.74
C PRO A 227 0.74 -5.89 15.32
N GLU A 228 -0.09 -5.22 16.12
CA GLU A 228 0.25 -3.95 16.76
C GLU A 228 1.40 -4.15 17.77
N GLU A 229 1.38 -5.25 18.53
CA GLU A 229 2.48 -5.61 19.44
C GLU A 229 3.75 -5.92 18.65
N LYS A 230 3.67 -6.66 17.53
CA LYS A 230 4.83 -6.92 16.66
C LYS A 230 5.48 -5.61 16.20
N ARG A 231 4.67 -4.67 15.71
CA ARG A 231 5.14 -3.36 15.23
C ARG A 231 5.82 -2.56 16.34
N LYS A 232 5.21 -2.52 17.53
CA LYS A 232 5.77 -1.80 18.67
C LYS A 232 7.08 -2.42 19.15
N ILE A 233 7.15 -3.76 19.28
CA ILE A 233 8.37 -4.46 19.67
C ILE A 233 9.50 -4.19 18.68
N ILE A 234 9.24 -4.30 17.38
CA ILE A 234 10.25 -4.05 16.34
C ILE A 234 10.71 -2.60 16.36
N GLY A 235 9.79 -1.64 16.42
CA GLY A 235 10.12 -0.22 16.51
C GLY A 235 11.01 0.10 17.70
N ASP A 236 10.58 -0.31 18.90
CA ASP A 236 11.32 -0.05 20.15
C ASP A 236 12.68 -0.77 20.18
N THR A 237 12.78 -1.97 19.61
CA THR A 237 14.04 -2.73 19.55
C THR A 237 15.03 -2.08 18.58
N PHE A 238 14.56 -1.68 17.39
CA PHE A 238 15.37 -0.99 16.39
C PHE A 238 15.98 0.28 16.97
N VAL A 239 15.16 1.06 17.66
CA VAL A 239 15.53 2.27 18.38
C VAL A 239 16.62 2.04 19.43
N LYS A 240 16.48 0.99 20.25
CA LYS A 240 17.46 0.68 21.30
C LYS A 240 18.82 0.32 20.69
N ILE A 241 18.82 -0.52 19.67
CA ILE A 241 20.03 -0.94 18.97
C ILE A 241 20.68 0.25 18.26
N ALA A 242 19.89 1.10 17.61
CA ALA A 242 20.42 2.31 16.97
C ALA A 242 21.15 3.21 17.98
N ASN A 243 20.57 3.43 19.16
CA ASN A 243 21.22 4.21 20.23
C ASN A 243 22.50 3.55 20.75
N GLU A 244 22.50 2.23 20.92
CA GLU A 244 23.68 1.47 21.35
C GLU A 244 24.82 1.60 20.33
N VAL A 245 24.51 1.45 19.04
CA VAL A 245 25.50 1.60 17.96
C VAL A 245 26.06 3.03 17.89
N ILE A 246 25.22 4.04 18.10
CA ILE A 246 25.67 5.44 18.16
C ILE A 246 26.62 5.66 19.36
N GLY A 247 26.26 5.09 20.51
CA GLY A 247 27.09 5.14 21.73
C GLY A 247 28.45 4.48 21.55
N GLU A 248 28.49 3.27 20.99
CA GLU A 248 29.74 2.55 20.69
C GLU A 248 30.69 3.31 19.75
N MET A 249 30.12 4.09 18.83
CA MET A 249 30.88 4.88 17.87
C MET A 249 31.43 6.19 18.47
N ASN A 250 31.17 6.45 19.77
CA ASN A 250 31.55 7.68 20.48
C ASN A 250 31.14 8.96 19.72
N LEU A 251 30.01 8.89 19.03
CA LEU A 251 29.46 10.00 18.28
C LEU A 251 28.77 10.96 19.23
N LYS A 252 29.34 12.16 19.40
CA LYS A 252 28.70 13.20 20.20
C LYS A 252 27.47 13.72 19.46
N PRO A 253 26.27 13.76 20.09
CA PRO A 253 25.07 14.33 19.47
C PRO A 253 25.26 15.79 19.02
N GLU A 254 26.17 16.50 19.69
CA GLU A 254 26.55 17.87 19.37
C GLU A 254 27.19 18.03 17.98
N GLU A 255 27.88 17.00 17.48
CA GLU A 255 28.72 17.03 16.27
C GLU A 255 28.15 16.17 15.11
N VAL A 256 26.93 15.61 15.28
CA VAL A 256 26.34 14.64 14.34
C VAL A 256 24.92 15.02 13.93
N PHE A 257 24.67 14.96 12.63
CA PHE A 257 23.33 15.03 12.04
C PHE A 257 22.77 13.62 11.83
N LEU A 258 21.45 13.48 11.95
CA LEU A 258 20.73 12.27 11.57
C LEU A 258 20.00 12.52 10.26
N ALA A 259 20.27 11.70 9.24
CA ALA A 259 19.56 11.75 7.98
C ALA A 259 18.49 10.65 7.89
N GLN A 260 17.33 11.01 7.34
CA GLN A 260 16.24 10.08 7.08
C GLN A 260 15.82 10.15 5.60
N GLY A 261 15.46 9.00 5.03
CA GLY A 261 14.92 8.90 3.68
C GLY A 261 13.41 9.19 3.60
N THR A 262 12.84 9.92 4.56
CA THR A 262 11.41 10.24 4.64
C THR A 262 10.97 11.05 3.41
N LEU A 263 9.81 10.73 2.84
CA LEU A 263 9.26 11.44 1.68
C LEU A 263 8.19 12.46 2.09
N ARG A 264 7.87 13.37 1.16
CA ARG A 264 6.82 14.39 1.34
C ARG A 264 5.46 13.84 1.82
N PRO A 265 4.93 12.72 1.28
CA PRO A 265 3.64 12.20 1.71
C PRO A 265 3.62 11.81 3.19
N ASP A 266 4.74 11.32 3.74
CA ASP A 266 4.85 10.96 5.15
C ASP A 266 4.80 12.20 6.06
N LEU A 267 5.34 13.34 5.59
CA LEU A 267 5.25 14.63 6.27
C LEU A 267 3.86 15.26 6.16
N ILE A 268 3.17 15.11 5.02
CA ILE A 268 1.81 15.61 4.83
C ILE A 268 0.82 14.82 5.69
N GLU A 269 0.91 13.47 5.75
CA GLU A 269 0.13 12.67 6.71
C GLU A 269 0.31 13.22 8.13
N SER A 270 1.56 13.50 8.51
CA SER A 270 1.92 14.08 9.81
C SER A 270 1.38 15.50 10.03
N ALA A 271 1.30 16.34 8.98
CA ALA A 271 0.78 17.70 9.06
C ALA A 271 -0.76 17.77 9.07
N SER A 272 -1.44 16.87 8.34
CA SER A 272 -2.89 16.71 8.37
C SER A 272 -3.38 16.23 9.74
N LEU A 273 -2.57 15.41 10.43
CA LEU A 273 -2.76 14.99 11.83
C LEU A 273 -2.70 16.17 12.82
N VAL A 274 -1.81 17.14 12.58
CA VAL A 274 -1.68 18.35 13.42
C VAL A 274 -2.81 19.36 13.16
N ALA A 275 -3.28 19.46 11.90
CA ALA A 275 -4.32 20.42 11.50
C ALA A 275 -5.76 19.93 11.73
N SER A 276 -6.00 18.61 11.82
CA SER A 276 -7.33 18.03 12.02
C SER A 276 -7.37 17.12 13.25
N GLY A 277 -7.90 17.62 14.37
CA GLY A 277 -7.97 16.91 15.66
C GLY A 277 -8.90 15.69 15.73
N LYS A 278 -9.20 15.04 14.59
CA LYS A 278 -10.15 13.91 14.47
C LYS A 278 -9.56 12.63 13.87
N ALA A 279 -8.31 12.63 13.43
CA ALA A 279 -7.66 11.44 12.89
C ALA A 279 -6.96 10.66 14.02
N GLU A 280 -7.42 9.43 14.30
CA GLU A 280 -6.69 8.48 15.15
C GLU A 280 -5.32 8.16 14.54
N VAL A 281 -4.34 7.82 15.39
CA VAL A 281 -2.93 7.65 15.02
C VAL A 281 -2.76 6.42 14.11
N ILE A 282 -2.82 6.61 12.80
CA ILE A 282 -2.65 5.52 11.80
C ILE A 282 -1.19 5.04 11.71
N LYS A 283 -0.21 5.89 12.08
CA LYS A 283 1.21 5.53 12.22
C LYS A 283 1.76 6.17 13.48
N THR A 284 1.97 5.37 14.53
CA THR A 284 2.81 5.81 15.66
C THR A 284 4.22 6.00 15.12
N HIS A 285 4.82 7.19 15.32
CA HIS A 285 6.16 7.48 14.83
C HIS A 285 7.16 6.47 15.43
N HIS A 286 7.53 5.46 14.64
CA HIS A 286 8.44 4.38 15.04
C HIS A 286 9.90 4.83 15.28
N ASN A 287 10.18 6.14 15.27
CA ASN A 287 11.51 6.72 15.40
C ASN A 287 11.63 7.73 16.55
N ASP A 288 10.65 7.82 17.46
CA ASP A 288 10.70 8.82 18.54
C ASP A 288 11.42 8.25 19.78
N THR A 289 12.73 8.53 19.87
CA THR A 289 13.57 8.21 21.03
C THR A 289 13.98 9.47 21.74
N GLU A 290 14.38 9.40 23.00
CA GLU A 290 14.93 10.57 23.69
C GLU A 290 16.12 11.19 22.93
N LEU A 291 16.96 10.38 22.27
CA LEU A 291 18.07 10.87 21.45
C LEU A 291 17.61 11.49 20.12
N ILE A 292 16.72 10.81 19.38
CA ILE A 292 16.18 11.35 18.12
C ILE A 292 15.32 12.59 18.40
N ARG A 293 14.63 12.65 19.54
CA ARG A 293 13.88 13.80 19.99
C ARG A 293 14.81 14.94 20.36
N LYS A 294 15.92 14.70 21.07
CA LYS A 294 16.97 15.71 21.28
C LYS A 294 17.58 16.20 19.95
N LEU A 295 17.96 15.29 19.05
CA LEU A 295 18.48 15.65 17.72
C LEU A 295 17.45 16.43 16.89
N ARG A 296 16.16 16.12 17.03
CA ARG A 296 15.05 16.82 16.35
C ARG A 296 14.78 18.18 16.97
N GLU A 297 14.75 18.28 18.30
CA GLU A 297 14.63 19.54 19.07
C GLU A 297 15.82 20.48 18.77
N GLU A 298 17.02 19.93 18.59
CA GLU A 298 18.24 20.65 18.18
C GLU A 298 18.29 20.95 16.67
N GLY A 299 17.31 20.54 15.87
CA GLY A 299 17.25 20.80 14.43
C GLY A 299 18.27 20.02 13.58
N LYS A 300 18.86 18.95 14.14
CA LYS A 300 19.89 18.10 13.53
C LYS A 300 19.36 16.89 12.76
N VAL A 301 18.05 16.80 12.58
CA VAL A 301 17.46 15.85 11.63
C VAL A 301 17.39 16.50 10.25
N ILE A 302 17.90 15.81 9.24
CA ILE A 302 17.79 16.21 7.83
C ILE A 302 17.02 15.16 7.03
N GLU A 303 16.15 15.63 6.15
CA GLU A 303 15.28 14.78 5.32
C GLU A 303 15.47 15.19 3.85
N PRO A 304 16.55 14.74 3.19
CA PRO A 304 16.90 15.19 1.84
C PRO A 304 15.83 14.90 0.80
N LEU A 305 15.05 13.83 1.00
CA LEU A 305 14.04 13.38 0.05
C LEU A 305 12.65 13.98 0.29
N LYS A 306 12.52 14.92 1.25
CA LYS A 306 11.23 15.53 1.62
C LYS A 306 10.54 16.27 0.48
N ASP A 307 11.30 16.75 -0.51
CA ASP A 307 10.79 17.50 -1.66
C ASP A 307 10.66 16.64 -2.92
N PHE A 308 10.87 15.33 -2.82
CA PHE A 308 10.77 14.38 -3.94
C PHE A 308 9.57 13.45 -3.82
N HIS A 309 8.95 13.16 -4.95
CA HIS A 309 7.94 12.12 -5.10
C HIS A 309 8.59 10.74 -5.33
N LYS A 310 7.81 9.67 -5.13
CA LYS A 310 8.33 8.29 -5.13
C LYS A 310 8.92 7.86 -6.47
N ASP A 311 8.33 8.30 -7.57
CA ASP A 311 8.81 8.13 -8.93
C ASP A 311 10.12 8.89 -9.18
N GLU A 312 10.21 10.12 -8.68
CA GLU A 312 11.41 10.96 -8.77
C GLU A 312 12.58 10.38 -7.98
N VAL A 313 12.33 9.79 -6.80
CA VAL A 313 13.36 9.10 -5.99
C VAL A 313 13.99 7.95 -6.78
N ARG A 314 13.20 7.24 -7.61
CA ARG A 314 13.75 6.19 -8.48
C ARG A 314 14.64 6.76 -9.58
N ILE A 315 14.23 7.87 -10.20
CA ILE A 315 15.04 8.57 -11.20
C ILE A 315 16.36 9.04 -10.57
N LEU A 316 16.27 9.70 -9.42
CA LEU A 316 17.41 10.17 -8.65
C LEU A 316 18.37 9.02 -8.29
N GLY A 317 17.84 7.87 -7.88
CA GLY A 317 18.65 6.69 -7.61
C GLY A 317 19.47 6.22 -8.81
N ARG A 318 18.90 6.26 -10.02
CA ARG A 318 19.61 5.91 -11.27
C ARG A 318 20.73 6.90 -11.57
N GLU A 319 20.45 8.19 -11.41
CA GLU A 319 21.44 9.26 -11.63
C GLU A 319 22.61 9.17 -10.65
N LEU A 320 22.35 8.74 -9.42
CA LEU A 320 23.35 8.43 -8.40
C LEU A 320 24.12 7.12 -8.63
N GLY A 321 23.82 6.39 -9.71
CA GLY A 321 24.51 5.16 -10.10
C GLY A 321 24.04 3.89 -9.38
N LEU A 322 22.89 3.92 -8.69
CA LEU A 322 22.33 2.71 -8.08
C LEU A 322 21.83 1.74 -9.17
N PRO A 323 21.97 0.41 -8.97
CA PRO A 323 21.47 -0.57 -9.91
C PRO A 323 19.95 -0.47 -10.13
N GLU A 324 19.50 -0.67 -11.37
CA GLU A 324 18.07 -0.64 -11.73
C GLU A 324 17.24 -1.61 -10.87
N GLU A 325 17.80 -2.80 -10.61
CA GLU A 325 17.20 -3.84 -9.78
C GLU A 325 17.00 -3.44 -8.32
N LEU A 326 17.70 -2.40 -7.84
CA LEU A 326 17.56 -1.86 -6.50
C LEU A 326 16.52 -0.74 -6.48
N VAL A 327 16.63 0.23 -7.40
CA VAL A 327 15.72 1.39 -7.43
C VAL A 327 14.31 1.02 -7.88
N SER A 328 14.16 -0.01 -8.71
CA SER A 328 12.86 -0.50 -9.17
C SER A 328 12.20 -1.50 -8.23
N ARG A 329 12.74 -1.70 -7.01
CA ARG A 329 12.13 -2.62 -6.03
C ARG A 329 10.75 -2.14 -5.61
N HIS A 330 9.87 -3.11 -5.39
CA HIS A 330 8.62 -2.84 -4.67
C HIS A 330 8.93 -2.36 -3.25
N PRO A 331 8.11 -1.45 -2.70
CA PRO A 331 8.20 -1.06 -1.30
C PRO A 331 8.20 -2.28 -0.39
N PHE A 332 9.01 -2.21 0.67
CA PHE A 332 9.11 -3.25 1.68
C PHE A 332 8.92 -2.60 3.06
N PRO A 333 8.00 -3.12 3.88
CA PRO A 333 7.69 -2.50 5.16
C PRO A 333 8.86 -2.63 6.15
N GLY A 334 9.02 -1.67 7.06
CA GLY A 334 10.07 -1.72 8.09
C GLY A 334 10.07 -2.99 8.95
N PRO A 335 8.90 -3.47 9.44
CA PRO A 335 8.77 -4.78 10.09
C PRO A 335 9.06 -5.99 9.19
N GLY A 336 9.18 -5.79 7.88
CA GLY A 336 9.49 -6.81 6.90
C GLY A 336 8.54 -8.01 6.94
N LEU A 337 9.11 -9.21 6.93
CA LEU A 337 8.36 -10.46 6.96
C LEU A 337 7.60 -10.72 8.27
N ALA A 338 7.86 -9.96 9.35
CA ALA A 338 7.14 -10.15 10.61
C ALA A 338 5.62 -9.92 10.48
N ILE A 339 5.23 -9.06 9.54
CA ILE A 339 3.83 -8.74 9.21
C ILE A 339 3.35 -9.45 7.92
N ARG A 340 4.08 -10.47 7.51
CA ARG A 340 3.71 -11.38 6.41
C ARG A 340 3.59 -12.83 6.87
N VAL A 341 3.64 -13.06 8.18
CA VAL A 341 3.35 -14.35 8.82
C VAL A 341 2.17 -14.16 9.74
N ILE A 342 1.02 -14.71 9.36
CA ILE A 342 -0.13 -14.80 10.26
C ILE A 342 0.25 -15.75 11.39
N CYS A 343 0.45 -15.18 12.58
CA CYS A 343 0.84 -15.92 13.76
C CYS A 343 -0.41 -16.29 14.55
N ALA A 344 -0.57 -17.57 14.87
CA ALA A 344 -1.73 -18.08 15.57
C ALA A 344 -1.33 -19.28 16.43
N GLU A 345 -1.91 -19.34 17.62
CA GLU A 345 -1.86 -20.51 18.51
C GLU A 345 -3.21 -21.23 18.48
N GLU A 346 -4.30 -20.45 18.53
CA GLU A 346 -5.68 -20.93 18.47
C GLU A 346 -6.38 -20.47 17.18
N PRO A 347 -7.37 -21.23 16.68
CA PRO A 347 -8.17 -20.81 15.54
C PRO A 347 -9.02 -19.59 15.87
N TYR A 348 -9.11 -18.63 14.95
CA TYR A 348 -9.99 -17.48 15.10
C TYR A 348 -11.42 -17.84 14.70
N VAL A 349 -12.27 -18.05 15.71
CA VAL A 349 -13.68 -18.39 15.55
C VAL A 349 -14.50 -17.59 16.57
N CYS A 350 -15.40 -16.74 16.09
CA CYS A 350 -16.38 -16.01 16.89
C CYS A 350 -17.79 -16.59 16.70
N LYS A 351 -18.77 -16.05 17.44
CA LYS A 351 -20.16 -16.53 17.45
C LYS A 351 -20.83 -16.51 16.07
N ASP A 352 -20.39 -15.60 15.20
CA ASP A 352 -20.87 -15.37 13.84
C ASP A 352 -20.29 -16.33 12.80
N PHE A 353 -19.31 -17.18 13.17
CA PHE A 353 -18.62 -18.07 12.24
C PHE A 353 -19.55 -19.07 11.52
N PRO A 354 -20.50 -19.76 12.19
CA PRO A 354 -21.42 -20.67 11.51
C PRO A 354 -22.42 -19.95 10.62
N GLU A 355 -22.96 -18.81 11.09
CA GLU A 355 -23.91 -18.00 10.32
C GLU A 355 -23.27 -17.49 9.03
N THR A 356 -22.06 -16.96 9.12
CA THR A 356 -21.32 -16.42 7.98
C THR A 356 -20.99 -17.52 6.96
N ASN A 357 -20.55 -18.70 7.41
CA ASN A 357 -20.33 -19.84 6.51
C ASN A 357 -21.59 -20.30 5.78
N ASN A 358 -22.76 -20.27 6.45
CA ASN A 358 -24.03 -20.59 5.79
C ASN A 358 -24.38 -19.56 4.70
N ILE A 359 -24.14 -18.27 4.94
CA ILE A 359 -24.31 -17.22 3.92
C ILE A 359 -23.38 -17.46 2.74
N LEU A 360 -22.10 -17.74 2.99
CA LEU A 360 -21.10 -18.01 1.95
C LEU A 360 -21.46 -19.26 1.12
N LYS A 361 -21.97 -20.31 1.75
CA LYS A 361 -22.44 -21.52 1.07
C LYS A 361 -23.59 -21.22 0.12
N ILE A 362 -24.56 -20.39 0.55
CA ILE A 362 -25.67 -19.95 -0.31
C ILE A 362 -25.15 -19.11 -1.47
N LEU A 363 -24.17 -18.23 -1.24
CA LEU A 363 -23.57 -17.41 -2.29
C LEU A 363 -22.82 -18.24 -3.33
N ALA A 364 -22.06 -19.26 -2.90
CA ALA A 364 -21.32 -20.12 -3.82
C ALA A 364 -22.24 -21.05 -4.63
N ASP A 365 -23.42 -21.40 -4.10
CA ASP A 365 -24.40 -22.28 -4.73
C ASP A 365 -25.73 -21.55 -5.00
N PHE A 366 -25.66 -20.28 -5.40
CA PHE A 366 -26.83 -19.40 -5.47
C PHE A 366 -27.87 -19.89 -6.49
N SER A 367 -27.43 -20.30 -7.69
CA SER A 367 -28.33 -20.80 -8.74
C SER A 367 -29.14 -22.03 -8.33
N ALA A 368 -28.57 -22.94 -7.53
CA ALA A 368 -29.27 -24.09 -6.98
C ALA A 368 -30.10 -23.72 -5.74
N SER A 369 -29.58 -22.84 -4.87
CA SER A 369 -30.26 -22.36 -3.67
C SER A 369 -31.56 -21.60 -3.99
N VAL A 370 -31.60 -20.84 -5.09
CA VAL A 370 -32.81 -20.17 -5.56
C VAL A 370 -33.92 -21.15 -5.95
N LYS A 371 -33.58 -22.36 -6.41
CA LYS A 371 -34.56 -23.41 -6.74
C LYS A 371 -35.18 -24.06 -5.50
N LYS A 372 -34.53 -23.94 -4.33
CA LYS A 372 -35.00 -24.47 -3.04
C LYS A 372 -34.98 -23.37 -1.98
N PRO A 373 -35.95 -22.44 -1.98
CA PRO A 373 -35.90 -21.25 -1.13
C PRO A 373 -35.96 -21.60 0.37
N HIS A 374 -35.15 -20.91 1.16
CA HIS A 374 -35.08 -20.99 2.62
C HIS A 374 -34.85 -19.58 3.19
N THR A 375 -35.10 -19.38 4.49
CA THR A 375 -35.12 -18.04 5.13
C THR A 375 -33.83 -17.23 4.95
N LEU A 376 -32.66 -17.89 4.93
CA LEU A 376 -31.36 -17.25 4.72
C LEU A 376 -31.19 -16.70 3.29
N LEU A 377 -31.81 -17.32 2.27
CA LEU A 377 -31.76 -16.83 0.89
C LEU A 377 -32.46 -15.46 0.77
N GLN A 378 -33.53 -15.24 1.53
CA GLN A 378 -34.22 -13.95 1.53
C GLN A 378 -33.34 -12.82 2.08
N ARG A 379 -32.50 -13.12 3.09
CA ARG A 379 -31.51 -12.17 3.60
C ARG A 379 -30.44 -11.84 2.56
N VAL A 380 -29.95 -12.85 1.83
CA VAL A 380 -29.01 -12.64 0.73
C VAL A 380 -29.63 -11.73 -0.33
N LYS A 381 -30.84 -12.03 -0.81
CA LYS A 381 -31.55 -11.21 -1.80
C LYS A 381 -31.78 -9.78 -1.33
N ALA A 382 -32.16 -9.58 -0.07
CA ALA A 382 -32.39 -8.25 0.49
C ALA A 382 -31.12 -7.37 0.55
N CYS A 383 -29.94 -7.99 0.59
CA CYS A 383 -28.65 -7.29 0.64
C CYS A 383 -27.93 -7.20 -0.72
N THR A 384 -28.56 -7.65 -1.81
CA THR A 384 -27.99 -7.66 -3.17
C THR A 384 -28.90 -6.98 -4.17
N THR A 385 -28.35 -6.18 -5.09
CA THR A 385 -29.13 -5.57 -6.17
C THR A 385 -29.62 -6.61 -7.18
N GLU A 386 -30.61 -6.29 -8.00
CA GLU A 386 -31.08 -7.20 -9.06
C GLU A 386 -29.97 -7.58 -10.04
N GLU A 387 -29.14 -6.60 -10.44
CA GLU A 387 -27.96 -6.84 -11.29
C GLU A 387 -26.93 -7.76 -10.62
N ASP A 388 -26.65 -7.57 -9.32
CA ASP A 388 -25.75 -8.45 -8.57
C ASP A 388 -26.31 -9.89 -8.53
N GLN A 389 -27.63 -10.04 -8.37
CA GLN A 389 -28.29 -11.35 -8.35
C GLN A 389 -28.25 -12.05 -9.71
N GLU A 390 -28.51 -11.33 -10.81
CA GLU A 390 -28.42 -11.89 -12.17
C GLU A 390 -26.99 -12.36 -12.47
N LYS A 391 -26.00 -11.54 -12.15
CA LYS A 391 -24.59 -11.88 -12.33
C LYS A 391 -24.19 -13.08 -11.46
N LEU A 392 -24.66 -13.14 -10.21
CA LEU A 392 -24.40 -14.26 -9.32
C LEU A 392 -25.06 -15.56 -9.83
N MET A 393 -26.27 -15.49 -10.39
CA MET A 393 -26.94 -16.64 -11.04
C MET A 393 -26.15 -17.17 -12.23
N GLN A 394 -25.62 -16.30 -13.08
CA GLN A 394 -24.76 -16.70 -14.20
C GLN A 394 -23.48 -17.37 -13.70
N ILE A 395 -22.77 -16.75 -12.76
CA ILE A 395 -21.50 -17.27 -12.24
C ILE A 395 -21.68 -18.66 -11.63
N THR A 396 -22.68 -18.82 -10.76
CA THR A 396 -22.90 -20.06 -9.98
C THR A 396 -23.66 -21.14 -10.76
N SER A 397 -24.12 -20.86 -11.97
CA SER A 397 -24.66 -21.89 -12.89
C SER A 397 -23.58 -22.44 -13.82
N LEU A 398 -22.58 -21.61 -14.15
CA LEU A 398 -21.46 -21.99 -15.00
C LEU A 398 -20.34 -22.71 -14.23
N HIS A 399 -20.12 -22.35 -12.97
CA HIS A 399 -18.99 -22.84 -12.18
C HIS A 399 -19.46 -23.48 -10.87
N SER A 400 -18.87 -24.63 -10.53
CA SER A 400 -19.06 -25.23 -9.21
C SER A 400 -18.04 -24.66 -8.22
N LEU A 401 -18.51 -23.77 -7.35
CA LEU A 401 -17.70 -23.04 -6.37
C LEU A 401 -17.99 -23.52 -4.94
N ASN A 402 -16.98 -23.41 -4.08
CA ASN A 402 -17.13 -23.48 -2.62
C ASN A 402 -16.57 -22.21 -2.01
N ALA A 403 -17.35 -21.58 -1.12
CA ALA A 403 -16.91 -20.43 -0.32
C ALA A 403 -17.07 -20.73 1.17
N PHE A 404 -16.06 -20.38 1.96
CA PHE A 404 -16.00 -20.69 3.39
C PHE A 404 -15.07 -19.72 4.13
N LEU A 405 -15.28 -19.56 5.44
CA LEU A 405 -14.36 -18.81 6.29
C LEU A 405 -13.12 -19.63 6.61
N LEU A 406 -11.97 -18.95 6.62
CA LEU A 406 -10.73 -19.45 7.16
C LEU A 406 -10.59 -18.96 8.61
N PRO A 407 -10.17 -19.82 9.57
CA PRO A 407 -10.12 -19.49 11.00
C PRO A 407 -8.89 -18.64 11.37
N ILE A 408 -8.68 -17.55 10.64
CA ILE A 408 -7.56 -16.61 10.81
C ILE A 408 -8.05 -15.16 10.75
N LYS A 409 -7.27 -14.25 11.34
CA LYS A 409 -7.49 -12.80 11.26
C LYS A 409 -6.60 -12.19 10.19
N THR A 410 -7.12 -11.17 9.52
CA THR A 410 -6.34 -10.24 8.70
C THR A 410 -6.79 -8.81 8.97
N VAL A 411 -5.86 -7.87 8.84
CA VAL A 411 -6.21 -6.45 8.79
C VAL A 411 -7.09 -6.13 7.57
N GLY A 412 -8.04 -5.21 7.77
CA GLY A 412 -8.80 -4.49 6.76
C GLY A 412 -8.96 -3.01 7.14
N VAL A 413 -9.50 -2.21 6.22
CA VAL A 413 -9.90 -0.82 6.46
C VAL A 413 -11.35 -0.65 6.00
N GLN A 414 -12.21 -0.24 6.94
CA GLN A 414 -13.63 -0.04 6.68
C GLN A 414 -14.04 1.34 7.22
N GLY A 415 -14.40 2.24 6.30
CA GLY A 415 -14.53 3.66 6.63
C GLY A 415 -13.19 4.23 7.09
N ASP A 416 -13.19 4.89 8.25
CA ASP A 416 -12.01 5.55 8.82
C ASP A 416 -11.23 4.65 9.80
N CYS A 417 -11.71 3.44 10.08
CA CYS A 417 -11.16 2.56 11.11
C CYS A 417 -10.43 1.34 10.53
N ARG A 418 -9.34 0.95 11.20
CA ARG A 418 -8.65 -0.33 10.98
C ARG A 418 -9.44 -1.45 11.68
N SER A 419 -9.67 -2.57 10.99
CA SER A 419 -10.36 -3.74 11.55
C SER A 419 -9.51 -5.01 11.42
N TYR A 420 -9.69 -5.98 12.31
CA TYR A 420 -9.08 -7.31 12.21
C TYR A 420 -10.19 -8.36 12.22
N SER A 421 -10.41 -8.99 11.07
CA SER A 421 -11.53 -9.92 10.88
C SER A 421 -11.19 -11.04 9.90
N TYR A 422 -12.18 -11.86 9.55
CA TYR A 422 -12.00 -13.10 8.79
C TYR A 422 -11.46 -12.92 7.38
N VAL A 423 -10.90 -14.03 6.86
CA VAL A 423 -10.62 -14.27 5.45
C VAL A 423 -11.65 -15.27 4.91
N CYS A 424 -12.24 -14.99 3.76
CA CYS A 424 -13.06 -15.93 3.00
C CYS A 424 -12.19 -16.64 1.94
N GLY A 425 -12.20 -17.96 1.94
CA GLY A 425 -11.59 -18.78 0.89
C GLY A 425 -12.63 -19.23 -0.14
N ILE A 426 -12.27 -19.14 -1.42
CA ILE A 426 -13.05 -19.67 -2.55
C ILE A 426 -12.22 -20.74 -3.25
N SER A 427 -12.82 -21.89 -3.54
CA SER A 427 -12.23 -22.91 -4.43
C SER A 427 -13.22 -23.32 -5.51
N SER A 428 -12.72 -23.85 -6.62
CA SER A 428 -13.53 -24.27 -7.76
C SER A 428 -13.17 -25.68 -8.20
N LYS A 429 -14.14 -26.38 -8.83
CA LYS A 429 -13.87 -27.67 -9.49
C LYS A 429 -13.12 -27.49 -10.80
N ASP A 430 -13.50 -26.47 -11.55
CA ASP A 430 -12.96 -26.13 -12.86
C ASP A 430 -11.90 -25.02 -12.74
N ALA A 431 -11.26 -24.68 -13.86
CA ALA A 431 -10.29 -23.59 -13.92
C ALA A 431 -10.89 -22.26 -13.40
N PRO A 432 -10.11 -21.41 -12.71
CA PRO A 432 -10.61 -20.16 -12.15
C PRO A 432 -11.07 -19.20 -13.25
N HIS A 433 -12.33 -18.77 -13.18
CA HIS A 433 -12.79 -17.64 -13.98
C HIS A 433 -12.55 -16.33 -13.21
N TRP A 434 -11.42 -15.66 -13.50
CA TRP A 434 -10.89 -14.56 -12.70
C TRP A 434 -11.85 -13.37 -12.55
N GLU A 435 -12.55 -12.97 -13.60
CA GLU A 435 -13.51 -11.86 -13.51
C GLU A 435 -14.67 -12.16 -12.56
N SER A 436 -15.14 -13.42 -12.54
CA SER A 436 -16.18 -13.87 -11.62
C SER A 436 -15.68 -13.89 -10.18
N LEU A 437 -14.44 -14.36 -9.98
CA LEU A 437 -13.80 -14.34 -8.66
C LEU A 437 -13.59 -12.92 -8.13
N MET A 438 -13.15 -11.99 -8.99
CA MET A 438 -13.00 -10.56 -8.64
C MET A 438 -14.36 -9.88 -8.36
N PHE A 439 -15.43 -10.31 -9.02
CA PHE A 439 -16.79 -9.88 -8.67
C PHE A 439 -17.19 -10.39 -7.28
N LEU A 440 -17.01 -11.68 -7.00
CA LEU A 440 -17.32 -12.26 -5.69
C LEU A 440 -16.49 -11.62 -4.56
N ALA A 441 -15.23 -11.30 -4.83
CA ALA A 441 -14.34 -10.62 -3.89
C ALA A 441 -14.80 -9.21 -3.50
N ARG A 442 -15.59 -8.54 -4.36
CA ARG A 442 -16.24 -7.26 -4.05
C ARG A 442 -17.62 -7.43 -3.42
N LEU A 443 -18.36 -8.47 -3.82
CA LEU A 443 -19.72 -8.71 -3.32
C LEU A 443 -19.71 -9.22 -1.88
N ILE A 444 -18.87 -10.20 -1.56
CA ILE A 444 -18.86 -10.85 -0.23
C ILE A 444 -18.61 -9.84 0.90
N PRO A 445 -17.59 -8.96 0.84
CA PRO A 445 -17.37 -8.00 1.92
C PRO A 445 -18.44 -6.89 2.00
N ARG A 446 -19.15 -6.58 0.90
CA ARG A 446 -20.31 -5.67 0.94
C ARG A 446 -21.46 -6.26 1.73
N MET A 447 -21.64 -7.58 1.68
CA MET A 447 -22.69 -8.28 2.41
C MET A 447 -22.29 -8.62 3.84
N CYS A 448 -21.04 -9.02 4.03
CA CYS A 448 -20.50 -9.54 5.28
C CYS A 448 -19.35 -8.63 5.72
N HIS A 449 -19.66 -7.56 6.46
CA HIS A 449 -18.65 -6.62 6.95
C HIS A 449 -17.66 -7.25 7.95
N ASN A 450 -17.99 -8.42 8.50
CA ASN A 450 -17.06 -9.23 9.29
C ASN A 450 -16.03 -9.99 8.42
N ILE A 451 -16.01 -9.82 7.09
CA ILE A 451 -15.01 -10.40 6.21
C ILE A 451 -14.14 -9.27 5.63
N ASN A 452 -12.84 -9.32 5.93
CA ASN A 452 -11.90 -8.31 5.46
C ASN A 452 -11.28 -8.66 4.11
N ARG A 453 -11.16 -9.95 3.78
CA ARG A 453 -10.52 -10.42 2.55
C ARG A 453 -11.21 -11.62 1.94
N VAL A 454 -11.07 -11.74 0.63
CA VAL A 454 -11.49 -12.90 -0.16
C VAL A 454 -10.30 -13.39 -0.96
N VAL A 455 -10.02 -14.69 -0.88
CA VAL A 455 -8.92 -15.33 -1.61
C VAL A 455 -9.41 -16.51 -2.45
N TYR A 456 -8.76 -16.72 -3.58
CA TYR A 456 -8.89 -17.98 -4.33
C TYR A 456 -7.88 -19.00 -3.82
N VAL A 457 -8.30 -20.23 -3.56
CA VAL A 457 -7.47 -21.33 -3.07
C VAL A 457 -7.19 -22.28 -4.23
N PHE A 458 -5.95 -22.29 -4.74
CA PHE A 458 -5.58 -23.14 -5.88
C PHE A 458 -5.61 -24.63 -5.53
N GLY A 459 -5.88 -25.45 -6.54
CA GLY A 459 -5.95 -26.92 -6.44
C GLY A 459 -7.40 -27.44 -6.50
N PRO A 460 -7.63 -28.72 -6.16
CA PRO A 460 -8.97 -29.30 -6.23
C PRO A 460 -9.94 -28.66 -5.22
N PRO A 461 -11.26 -28.81 -5.38
CA PRO A 461 -12.26 -28.27 -4.45
C PRO A 461 -11.95 -28.59 -2.99
N VAL A 462 -11.98 -27.57 -2.13
CA VAL A 462 -11.85 -27.74 -0.69
C VAL A 462 -13.20 -28.17 -0.15
N LYS A 463 -13.36 -29.49 0.04
CA LYS A 463 -14.61 -30.09 0.54
C LYS A 463 -14.85 -29.79 2.01
N GLU A 464 -13.80 -29.94 2.81
CA GLU A 464 -13.83 -29.78 4.27
C GLU A 464 -12.81 -28.69 4.64
N PRO A 465 -13.24 -27.44 4.82
CA PRO A 465 -12.32 -26.35 5.17
C PRO A 465 -11.75 -26.57 6.58
N PRO A 466 -10.46 -26.24 6.82
CA PRO A 466 -9.84 -26.43 8.12
C PRO A 466 -10.51 -25.54 9.18
N THR A 467 -10.83 -26.13 10.33
CA THR A 467 -11.41 -25.43 11.50
C THR A 467 -10.38 -25.22 12.62
N ASP A 468 -9.21 -25.84 12.51
CA ASP A 468 -8.04 -25.67 13.35
C ASP A 468 -6.92 -24.93 12.59
N VAL A 469 -5.87 -24.54 13.32
CA VAL A 469 -4.70 -23.86 12.77
C VAL A 469 -3.42 -24.61 13.14
N THR A 470 -2.40 -24.52 12.29
CA THR A 470 -1.05 -24.96 12.62
C THR A 470 -0.41 -23.91 13.53
N PRO A 471 -0.02 -24.21 14.78
CA PRO A 471 0.63 -23.25 15.66
C PRO A 471 1.83 -22.59 14.95
N THR A 472 1.78 -21.26 14.81
CA THR A 472 2.73 -20.51 13.98
C THR A 472 3.11 -19.22 14.67
N PHE A 473 4.42 -19.02 14.79
CA PHE A 473 5.01 -17.80 15.31
C PHE A 473 6.23 -17.41 14.48
N LEU A 474 6.82 -16.24 14.78
CA LEU A 474 8.00 -15.69 14.11
C LEU A 474 9.29 -16.42 14.50
N THR A 475 9.34 -17.73 14.23
CA THR A 475 10.50 -18.58 14.45
C THR A 475 11.37 -18.66 13.20
N THR A 476 12.65 -19.00 13.36
CA THR A 476 13.62 -19.05 12.26
C THR A 476 13.19 -19.99 11.13
N GLY A 477 12.64 -21.17 11.45
CA GLY A 477 12.12 -22.13 10.47
C GLY A 477 10.96 -21.56 9.65
N VAL A 478 9.96 -20.99 10.32
CA VAL A 478 8.78 -20.35 9.67
C VAL A 478 9.22 -19.20 8.76
N LEU A 479 10.12 -18.34 9.26
CA LEU A 479 10.68 -17.24 8.46
C LEU A 479 11.52 -17.74 7.29
N SER A 480 12.22 -18.88 7.43
CA SER A 480 12.98 -19.47 6.32
C SER A 480 12.06 -20.00 5.23
N THR A 481 10.95 -20.65 5.60
CA THR A 481 9.93 -21.10 4.65
C THR A 481 9.34 -19.92 3.89
N LEU A 482 8.94 -18.85 4.60
CA LEU A 482 8.39 -17.66 3.95
C LEU A 482 9.43 -16.94 3.08
N ARG A 483 10.68 -16.80 3.54
CA ARG A 483 11.77 -16.21 2.73
C ARG A 483 11.98 -16.96 1.42
N GLN A 484 11.85 -18.29 1.44
CA GLN A 484 11.96 -19.10 0.24
C GLN A 484 10.75 -18.89 -0.70
N ALA A 485 9.53 -18.89 -0.17
CA ALA A 485 8.33 -18.64 -0.96
C ALA A 485 8.31 -17.23 -1.58
N ASP A 486 8.68 -16.21 -0.81
CA ASP A 486 8.81 -14.82 -1.26
C ASP A 486 9.85 -14.67 -2.39
N PHE A 487 11.00 -15.34 -2.24
CA PHE A 487 12.07 -15.35 -3.23
C PHE A 487 11.63 -15.98 -4.57
N GLU A 488 11.03 -17.16 -4.55
CA GLU A 488 10.57 -17.83 -5.78
C GLU A 488 9.50 -17.00 -6.50
N ALA A 489 8.53 -16.47 -5.76
CA ALA A 489 7.47 -15.64 -6.33
C ALA A 489 8.04 -14.38 -7.01
N HIS A 490 8.89 -13.63 -6.31
CA HIS A 490 9.46 -12.39 -6.87
C HIS A 490 10.43 -12.65 -8.02
N ASN A 491 11.17 -13.76 -8.01
CA ASN A 491 12.03 -14.14 -9.13
C ASN A 491 11.21 -14.41 -10.39
N ILE A 492 10.13 -15.19 -10.28
CA ILE A 492 9.22 -15.48 -11.40
C ILE A 492 8.59 -14.19 -11.93
N LEU A 493 8.15 -13.29 -11.05
CA LEU A 493 7.60 -11.99 -11.46
C LEU A 493 8.64 -11.11 -12.18
N ARG A 494 9.89 -11.14 -11.72
CA ARG A 494 10.98 -10.36 -12.33
C ARG A 494 11.39 -10.92 -13.69
N GLU A 495 11.61 -12.22 -13.79
CA GLU A 495 12.03 -12.91 -15.02
C GLU A 495 10.98 -12.82 -16.13
N SER A 496 9.70 -12.71 -15.77
CA SER A 496 8.61 -12.51 -16.73
C SER A 496 8.48 -11.06 -17.23
N GLY A 497 9.18 -10.10 -16.62
CA GLY A 497 9.12 -8.68 -17.03
C GLY A 497 7.90 -7.91 -16.52
N TYR A 498 7.01 -8.51 -15.72
CA TYR A 498 5.79 -7.87 -15.21
C TYR A 498 5.96 -7.17 -13.85
N SER A 499 7.16 -7.17 -13.27
CA SER A 499 7.43 -6.51 -11.98
C SER A 499 7.06 -5.02 -11.96
N GLY A 500 7.15 -4.32 -13.10
CA GLY A 500 6.78 -2.91 -13.22
C GLY A 500 5.28 -2.64 -13.35
N LYS A 501 4.46 -3.67 -13.60
CA LYS A 501 2.99 -3.56 -13.73
C LYS A 501 2.27 -3.65 -12.38
N ILE A 502 2.94 -4.20 -11.38
CA ILE A 502 2.42 -4.37 -10.02
C ILE A 502 3.15 -3.38 -9.10
N SER A 503 2.42 -2.64 -8.26
CA SER A 503 3.00 -1.67 -7.33
C SER A 503 3.71 -2.36 -6.16
N GLN A 504 3.15 -3.46 -5.67
CA GLN A 504 3.73 -4.28 -4.61
C GLN A 504 3.17 -5.72 -4.63
N MET A 505 3.98 -6.71 -4.28
CA MET A 505 3.53 -8.11 -4.16
C MET A 505 3.89 -8.76 -2.80
N PRO A 506 3.15 -8.49 -1.71
CA PRO A 506 3.31 -9.27 -0.49
C PRO A 506 3.07 -10.77 -0.72
N ILE A 507 3.99 -11.58 -0.19
CA ILE A 507 3.82 -13.03 -0.06
C ILE A 507 3.63 -13.33 1.41
N ILE A 508 2.55 -14.02 1.76
CA ILE A 508 2.12 -14.22 3.16
C ILE A 508 2.09 -15.70 3.50
N LEU A 509 2.58 -16.07 4.68
CA LEU A 509 2.45 -17.41 5.22
C LEU A 509 1.29 -17.48 6.23
N THR A 510 0.39 -18.43 6.04
CA THR A 510 -0.81 -18.63 6.86
C THR A 510 -0.77 -19.98 7.57
N PRO A 511 -1.32 -20.08 8.79
CA PRO A 511 -1.28 -21.29 9.63
C PRO A 511 -2.33 -22.33 9.22
N LEU A 512 -2.51 -22.58 7.92
CA LEU A 512 -3.61 -23.38 7.38
C LEU A 512 -3.10 -24.65 6.69
N HIS A 513 -3.63 -25.80 7.14
CA HIS A 513 -3.38 -27.13 6.59
C HIS A 513 -4.67 -27.70 5.98
N PHE A 514 -4.78 -27.64 4.66
CA PHE A 514 -5.90 -28.19 3.88
C PHE A 514 -5.68 -29.68 3.57
N ASP A 515 -6.70 -30.31 2.98
CA ASP A 515 -6.64 -31.65 2.37
C ASP A 515 -6.37 -32.81 3.34
N ARG A 516 -6.66 -32.60 4.63
CA ARG A 516 -6.64 -33.66 5.63
C ARG A 516 -7.97 -34.42 5.61
N ASP A 517 -7.89 -35.73 5.81
CA ASP A 517 -9.08 -36.55 6.05
C ASP A 517 -9.61 -36.27 7.48
N PRO A 518 -10.79 -35.65 7.64
CA PRO A 518 -11.34 -35.33 8.96
C PRO A 518 -11.59 -36.57 9.82
N LEU A 519 -11.80 -37.75 9.19
CA LEU A 519 -12.02 -39.00 9.91
C LEU A 519 -10.74 -39.52 10.56
N GLN A 520 -9.57 -39.14 10.05
CA GLN A 520 -8.27 -39.59 10.54
C GLN A 520 -7.69 -38.70 11.66
N LYS A 521 -8.34 -37.57 11.99
CA LYS A 521 -7.92 -36.62 13.04
C LYS A 521 -6.43 -36.22 12.95
N GLN A 522 -5.93 -36.05 11.72
CA GLN A 522 -4.55 -35.65 11.49
C GLN A 522 -4.29 -34.23 12.03
N PRO A 523 -3.22 -33.99 12.80
CA PRO A 523 -2.93 -32.67 13.34
C PRO A 523 -2.56 -31.67 12.23
N SER A 524 -2.88 -30.40 12.45
CA SER A 524 -2.47 -29.31 11.59
C SER A 524 -0.96 -29.04 11.77
N CYS A 525 -0.14 -29.35 10.76
CA CYS A 525 1.31 -29.18 10.81
C CYS A 525 1.91 -28.45 9.58
N GLN A 526 1.14 -28.29 8.50
CA GLN A 526 1.54 -27.57 7.30
C GLN A 526 0.94 -26.16 7.25
N ARG A 527 1.52 -25.29 6.43
CA ARG A 527 1.11 -23.88 6.26
C ARG A 527 0.74 -23.61 4.82
N SER A 528 0.00 -22.54 4.57
CA SER A 528 -0.38 -22.17 3.20
C SER A 528 0.13 -20.78 2.85
N VAL A 529 0.45 -20.54 1.58
CA VAL A 529 1.02 -19.28 1.11
C VAL A 529 -0.03 -18.47 0.37
N VAL A 530 -0.09 -17.16 0.58
CA VAL A 530 -0.92 -16.24 -0.19
C VAL A 530 -0.02 -15.37 -1.07
N ILE A 531 -0.36 -15.28 -2.35
CA ILE A 531 0.19 -14.31 -3.29
C ILE A 531 -0.76 -13.10 -3.28
N ARG A 532 -0.28 -11.94 -2.84
CA ARG A 532 -1.05 -10.70 -2.84
C ARG A 532 -0.43 -9.75 -3.85
N THR A 533 -0.97 -9.70 -5.05
CA THR A 533 -0.61 -8.65 -6.03
C THR A 533 -1.36 -7.37 -5.70
N PHE A 534 -0.73 -6.20 -5.81
CA PHE A 534 -1.40 -4.93 -5.54
C PHE A 534 -0.99 -3.85 -6.53
N ILE A 535 -1.98 -3.18 -7.11
CA ILE A 535 -1.82 -2.07 -8.05
C ILE A 535 -2.44 -0.82 -7.42
N THR A 536 -1.64 0.23 -7.34
CA THR A 536 -2.02 1.49 -6.70
C THR A 536 -1.16 2.65 -7.20
N SER A 537 -1.74 3.84 -7.21
CA SER A 537 -1.06 5.11 -7.50
C SER A 537 -0.53 5.80 -6.24
N ASP A 538 -1.21 5.63 -5.09
CA ASP A 538 -1.00 6.40 -3.86
C ASP A 538 -0.95 5.57 -2.57
N PHE A 539 -1.14 4.25 -2.66
CA PHE A 539 -1.32 3.31 -1.55
C PHE A 539 -2.52 3.59 -0.63
N MET A 540 -3.36 4.57 -0.92
CA MET A 540 -4.61 4.86 -0.19
C MET A 540 -5.75 3.98 -0.71
N THR A 541 -5.81 3.81 -2.03
CA THR A 541 -6.71 2.85 -2.69
C THR A 541 -5.93 1.94 -3.62
N GLY A 542 -6.46 0.78 -3.96
CA GLY A 542 -5.79 -0.08 -4.93
C GLY A 542 -6.54 -1.38 -5.18
N ILE A 543 -6.14 -2.08 -6.23
CA ILE A 543 -6.78 -3.32 -6.68
C ILE A 543 -5.80 -4.48 -6.65
N ALA A 544 -6.31 -5.71 -6.54
CA ALA A 544 -5.52 -6.89 -6.88
C ALA A 544 -5.31 -6.95 -8.40
N ALA A 545 -4.15 -7.43 -8.85
CA ALA A 545 -3.95 -7.70 -10.27
C ALA A 545 -4.82 -8.90 -10.66
N THR A 546 -5.58 -8.80 -11.73
CA THR A 546 -6.39 -9.89 -12.26
C THR A 546 -5.52 -10.77 -13.16
N PRO A 547 -5.31 -12.06 -12.83
CA PRO A 547 -4.58 -12.95 -13.72
C PRO A 547 -5.27 -13.05 -15.09
N GLY A 548 -4.48 -12.96 -16.16
CA GLY A 548 -4.96 -12.84 -17.54
C GLY A 548 -5.22 -11.39 -18.00
N ASN A 549 -5.13 -10.40 -17.10
CA ASN A 549 -5.27 -8.98 -17.43
C ASN A 549 -3.96 -8.22 -17.14
N GLU A 550 -3.74 -7.73 -15.91
CA GLU A 550 -2.54 -6.94 -15.59
C GLU A 550 -1.28 -7.82 -15.40
N ILE A 551 -1.47 -9.11 -15.12
CA ILE A 551 -0.42 -10.12 -15.03
C ILE A 551 -0.86 -11.38 -15.81
N PRO A 552 0.01 -12.02 -16.60
CA PRO A 552 -0.35 -13.26 -17.28
C PRO A 552 -0.71 -14.36 -16.28
N GLU A 553 -1.75 -15.12 -16.58
CA GLU A 553 -2.18 -16.22 -15.73
C GLU A 553 -1.09 -17.29 -15.58
N GLU A 554 -0.35 -17.57 -16.66
CA GLU A 554 0.78 -18.51 -16.65
C GLU A 554 1.87 -18.14 -15.63
N VAL A 555 2.12 -16.84 -15.42
CA VAL A 555 3.11 -16.36 -14.45
C VAL A 555 2.65 -16.68 -13.03
N VAL A 556 1.36 -16.47 -12.74
CA VAL A 556 0.76 -16.81 -11.44
C VAL A 556 0.75 -18.32 -11.23
N LEU A 557 0.38 -19.12 -12.23
CA LEU A 557 0.39 -20.58 -12.14
C LEU A 557 1.81 -21.14 -11.96
N LYS A 558 2.83 -20.50 -12.55
CA LYS A 558 4.24 -20.84 -12.31
C LYS A 558 4.64 -20.57 -10.86
N MET A 559 4.23 -19.43 -10.28
CA MET A 559 4.44 -19.16 -8.85
C MET A 559 3.80 -20.23 -7.96
N VAL A 560 2.54 -20.59 -8.25
CA VAL A 560 1.81 -21.64 -7.52
C VAL A 560 2.58 -22.95 -7.55
N THR A 561 3.06 -23.35 -8.74
CA THR A 561 3.80 -24.61 -8.95
C THR A 561 5.11 -24.64 -8.16
N GLU A 562 5.91 -23.58 -8.21
CA GLU A 562 7.21 -23.55 -7.51
C GLU A 562 7.05 -23.41 -5.99
N ILE A 563 6.13 -22.57 -5.51
CA ILE A 563 5.87 -22.40 -4.08
C ILE A 563 5.35 -23.71 -3.47
N LYS A 564 4.51 -24.45 -4.18
CA LYS A 564 3.94 -25.72 -3.70
C LYS A 564 4.99 -26.82 -3.49
N LYS A 565 6.16 -26.74 -4.15
CA LYS A 565 7.28 -27.68 -3.95
C LYS A 565 8.02 -27.44 -2.62
N ILE A 566 7.84 -26.29 -1.98
CA ILE A 566 8.53 -25.95 -0.73
C ILE A 566 8.03 -26.85 0.40
N PRO A 567 8.92 -27.50 1.17
CA PRO A 567 8.52 -28.37 2.28
C PRO A 567 7.63 -27.64 3.29
N GLY A 568 6.54 -28.29 3.69
CA GLY A 568 5.57 -27.77 4.65
C GLY A 568 4.50 -26.84 4.07
N ILE A 569 4.43 -26.65 2.75
CA ILE A 569 3.37 -25.89 2.09
C ILE A 569 2.18 -26.77 1.71
N SER A 570 1.04 -26.55 2.37
CA SER A 570 -0.24 -27.20 2.13
C SER A 570 -0.94 -26.63 0.90
N ARG A 571 -1.25 -25.33 0.79
CA ARG A 571 -1.81 -24.76 -0.43
C ARG A 571 -1.24 -23.38 -0.75
N VAL A 572 -1.46 -22.96 -1.99
CA VAL A 572 -1.21 -21.59 -2.44
C VAL A 572 -2.55 -20.92 -2.69
N MET A 573 -2.65 -19.65 -2.32
CA MET A 573 -3.83 -18.83 -2.43
C MET A 573 -3.50 -17.53 -3.18
N TYR A 574 -4.50 -16.93 -3.81
CA TYR A 574 -4.39 -15.63 -4.48
C TYR A 574 -5.35 -14.63 -3.84
N ASP A 575 -4.84 -13.50 -3.36
CA ASP A 575 -5.68 -12.46 -2.78
C ASP A 575 -6.39 -11.65 -3.88
N LEU A 576 -7.73 -11.63 -3.82
CA LEU A 576 -8.59 -10.96 -4.79
C LEU A 576 -9.06 -9.58 -4.27
N THR A 577 -8.66 -9.20 -3.06
CA THR A 577 -9.26 -8.09 -2.33
C THR A 577 -8.61 -6.74 -2.70
N SER A 578 -9.46 -5.80 -3.12
CA SER A 578 -9.11 -4.38 -3.26
C SER A 578 -8.98 -3.68 -1.90
N LYS A 579 -8.34 -2.51 -1.91
CA LYS A 579 -8.33 -1.56 -0.79
C LYS A 579 -9.23 -0.38 -1.12
N PRO A 580 -10.30 -0.11 -0.34
CA PRO A 580 -10.91 -0.96 0.71
C PRO A 580 -11.65 -2.19 0.11
N PRO A 581 -12.04 -3.21 0.93
CA PRO A 581 -11.92 -3.30 2.40
C PRO A 581 -10.62 -3.94 2.89
N GLY A 582 -9.83 -4.54 2.01
CA GLY A 582 -8.51 -5.06 2.36
C GLY A 582 -7.49 -3.93 2.50
N THR A 583 -6.26 -4.27 2.82
CA THR A 583 -5.09 -3.37 2.75
C THR A 583 -3.98 -3.99 1.91
N THR A 584 -2.80 -3.36 1.82
CA THR A 584 -1.67 -3.96 1.10
C THR A 584 -1.14 -5.21 1.80
N GLU A 585 -0.85 -5.14 3.11
CA GLU A 585 -0.28 -6.21 3.94
C GLU A 585 -1.38 -6.98 4.73
N TRP A 586 -1.09 -8.18 5.26
CA TRP A 586 -2.07 -9.01 5.98
C TRP A 586 -1.88 -9.07 7.51
N GLU A 587 -0.61 -9.03 7.95
CA GLU A 587 -0.03 -9.03 9.32
C GLU A 587 -0.18 -10.24 10.24
#